data_AF-A0A1Q8A9G7-F1
#
_entry.id   AF-A0A1Q8A9G7-F1
#
_cell.length_a   1.000
_cell.length_b   1.000
_cell.length_c   1.000
_cell.angle_alpha   90.00
_cell.angle_beta   90.00
_cell.angle_gamma   90.00
#
_symmetry.space_group_name_H-M   'P 1'
#
loop_
_entity.id
_entity.type
_entity.pdbx_description
1 polymer ?
#
loop_
_entity_poly.entity_id
_entity_poly.type
_entity_poly.pdbx_seq_one_letter_code
_entity_poly.pdbx_strand_id
1 'polypeptide(L)'
;MGRRAKAKELIRRALLRREQGWSQLLTETGLARGALSTNLRQMRKEKEVVLETHSRGGSKKVYKLSERGLIHASVSAISKSIAGQITHVVEKIGRTDPSEIRNWTTGRKKLSLEIEDPELGKMKLTLHRGKRTD
;
A
#
# COMPACT_ATOMS: atom_id res chain seq x y z
N MET A 1 -5.46 -9.86 -7.96
CA MET A 1 -6.03 -8.56 -7.50
C MET A 1 -6.89 -7.94 -8.59
N GLY A 2 -8.07 -7.40 -8.27
CA GLY A 2 -8.90 -6.69 -9.24
C GLY A 2 -8.30 -5.36 -9.72
N ARG A 3 -8.62 -4.92 -10.94
CA ARG A 3 -8.09 -3.68 -11.57
C ARG A 3 -8.19 -2.44 -10.66
N ARG A 4 -9.29 -2.31 -9.92
CA ARG A 4 -9.54 -1.21 -8.99
C ARG A 4 -8.57 -1.20 -7.79
N ALA A 5 -8.26 -2.37 -7.23
CA ALA A 5 -7.32 -2.48 -6.13
C ALA A 5 -5.89 -2.07 -6.56
N LYS A 6 -5.49 -2.48 -7.77
CA LYS A 6 -4.21 -2.08 -8.37
C LYS A 6 -4.13 -0.56 -8.57
N ALA A 7 -5.18 0.07 -9.08
CA ALA A 7 -5.22 1.52 -9.27
C ALA A 7 -5.11 2.30 -7.95
N LYS A 8 -5.85 1.89 -6.91
CA LYS A 8 -5.75 2.51 -5.57
C LYS A 8 -4.34 2.38 -4.99
N GLU A 9 -3.70 1.23 -5.18
CA GLU A 9 -2.34 1.00 -4.69
C GLU A 9 -1.31 1.91 -5.39
N LEU A 10 -1.43 2.12 -6.70
CA LEU A 10 -0.58 3.07 -7.42
C LEU A 10 -0.73 4.50 -6.87
N ILE A 11 -1.98 4.93 -6.61
CA ILE A 11 -2.26 6.24 -6.02
C ILE A 11 -1.65 6.37 -4.61
N ARG A 12 -1.82 5.35 -3.76
CA ARG A 12 -1.22 5.34 -2.41
C ARG A 12 0.29 5.49 -2.47
N ARG A 13 0.96 4.75 -3.35
CA ARG A 13 2.42 4.81 -3.52
C ARG A 13 2.91 6.18 -3.98
N ALA A 14 2.21 6.81 -4.92
CA ALA A 14 2.56 8.16 -5.38
C ALA A 14 2.43 9.17 -4.22
N LEU A 15 1.31 9.12 -3.49
CA LEU A 15 1.03 10.05 -2.40
C LEU A 15 1.78 9.78 -1.09
N LEU A 16 2.37 8.59 -0.92
CA LEU A 16 3.21 8.28 0.24
C LEU A 16 4.51 9.08 0.24
N ARG A 17 5.03 9.46 -0.94
CA ARG A 17 6.29 10.21 -1.06
C ARG A 17 6.12 11.69 -0.74
N ARG A 18 5.03 12.28 -1.22
CA ARG A 18 4.71 13.71 -1.08
C ARG A 18 3.27 13.96 -1.50
N GLU A 19 2.73 15.11 -1.12
CA GLU A 19 1.51 15.63 -1.72
C GLU A 19 1.71 15.97 -3.20
N GLN A 20 0.67 15.77 -4.01
CA GLN A 20 0.78 15.90 -5.46
C GLN A 20 -0.43 16.56 -6.09
N GLY A 21 -0.16 17.37 -7.11
CA GLY A 21 -1.20 17.90 -7.99
C GLY A 21 -1.74 16.83 -8.94
N TRP A 22 -2.86 17.14 -9.59
CA TRP A 22 -3.52 16.24 -10.55
C TRP A 22 -2.58 15.75 -11.67
N SER A 23 -1.84 16.66 -12.31
CA SER A 23 -0.94 16.30 -13.43
C SER A 23 0.22 15.42 -12.97
N GLN A 24 0.77 15.69 -11.78
CA GLN A 24 1.84 14.87 -11.19
C GLN A 24 1.34 13.45 -10.92
N LEU A 25 0.14 13.31 -10.35
CA LEU A 25 -0.47 12.00 -10.12
C LEU A 25 -0.74 11.22 -11.40
N LEU A 26 -1.17 11.88 -12.47
CA LEU A 26 -1.34 11.20 -13.76
C LEU A 26 -0.02 10.63 -14.27
N THR A 27 1.04 11.44 -14.23
CA THR A 27 2.37 11.03 -14.68
C THR A 27 2.93 9.91 -13.81
N GLU A 28 2.89 10.05 -12.49
CA GLU A 28 3.48 9.06 -11.58
C GLU A 28 2.70 7.74 -11.53
N THR A 29 1.38 7.78 -11.67
CA THR A 29 0.56 6.55 -11.61
C THR A 29 0.39 5.86 -12.95
N GLY A 30 0.59 6.57 -14.07
CA GLY A 30 0.33 6.06 -15.43
C GLY A 30 -1.15 5.72 -15.69
N LEU A 31 -2.07 6.15 -14.82
CA LEU A 31 -3.48 5.84 -14.94
C LEU A 31 -4.16 6.76 -15.97
N ALA A 32 -5.13 6.20 -16.70
CA ALA A 32 -6.03 7.01 -17.51
C ALA A 32 -6.80 8.02 -16.64
N ARG A 33 -7.09 9.21 -17.18
CA ARG A 33 -7.76 10.32 -16.46
C ARG A 33 -9.05 9.89 -15.75
N GLY A 34 -9.90 9.13 -16.43
CA GLY A 34 -11.15 8.61 -15.86
C GLY A 34 -10.91 7.64 -14.70
N ALA A 35 -9.90 6.78 -14.81
CA ALA A 35 -9.52 5.83 -13.77
C ALA A 35 -8.95 6.55 -12.54
N LEU A 36 -8.07 7.54 -12.73
CA LEU A 36 -7.53 8.34 -11.64
C LEU A 36 -8.66 9.10 -10.91
N SER A 37 -9.54 9.78 -11.66
CA SER A 37 -10.66 10.55 -11.10
C SER A 37 -11.58 9.66 -10.25
N THR A 38 -11.98 8.52 -10.81
CA THR A 38 -12.91 7.59 -10.16
C THR A 38 -12.30 7.01 -8.88
N ASN A 39 -11.01 6.64 -8.91
CA ASN A 39 -10.35 6.08 -7.74
C ASN A 39 -10.06 7.15 -6.68
N LEU A 40 -9.63 8.36 -7.03
CA LEU A 40 -9.46 9.45 -6.07
C LEU A 40 -10.79 9.82 -5.40
N ARG A 41 -11.88 9.91 -6.17
CA ARG A 41 -13.22 10.15 -5.61
C ARG A 41 -13.60 9.06 -4.60
N GLN A 42 -13.36 7.80 -4.95
CA GLN A 42 -13.64 6.69 -4.04
C GLN A 42 -12.76 6.73 -2.79
N MET A 43 -11.45 6.92 -2.94
CA MET A 43 -10.50 6.96 -1.82
C MET A 43 -10.79 8.14 -0.87
N ARG A 44 -11.30 9.26 -1.39
CA ARG A 44 -11.83 10.36 -0.56
C ARG A 44 -13.07 9.94 0.22
N LYS A 45 -14.03 9.24 -0.40
CA LYS A 45 -15.20 8.68 0.31
C LYS A 45 -14.78 7.71 1.42
N GLU A 46 -13.74 6.92 1.18
CA GLU A 46 -13.15 5.98 2.14
C GLU A 46 -12.26 6.65 3.19
N LYS A 47 -12.14 7.99 3.16
CA LYS A 47 -11.30 8.80 4.05
C LYS A 47 -9.82 8.42 3.99
N GLU A 48 -9.32 7.91 2.87
CA GLU A 48 -7.90 7.60 2.66
C GLU A 48 -7.12 8.76 2.01
N VAL A 49 -7.80 9.60 1.23
CA VAL A 49 -7.19 10.73 0.52
C VAL A 49 -7.93 12.02 0.89
N VAL A 50 -7.18 13.10 1.05
CA VAL A 50 -7.68 14.46 1.24
C VAL A 50 -7.26 15.33 0.05
N LEU A 51 -8.11 16.27 -0.33
CA LEU A 51 -7.82 17.29 -1.33
C LEU A 51 -7.70 18.62 -0.60
N GLU A 52 -6.53 19.25 -0.66
CA GLU A 52 -6.27 20.56 -0.07
C GLU A 52 -6.08 21.61 -1.15
N THR A 53 -6.46 22.84 -0.83
CA THR A 53 -6.26 23.99 -1.71
C THR A 53 -5.29 24.92 -1.03
N HIS A 54 -4.13 25.12 -1.64
CA HIS A 54 -3.14 26.08 -1.16
C HIS A 54 -3.44 27.46 -1.78
N SER A 55 -3.56 28.49 -0.95
CA SER A 55 -3.95 29.85 -1.36
C SER A 55 -2.77 30.77 -1.69
N ARG A 56 -1.54 30.41 -1.31
CA ARG A 56 -0.35 31.24 -1.56
C ARG A 56 0.10 31.10 -3.02
N GLY A 57 -0.23 32.10 -3.86
CA GLY A 57 0.26 32.22 -5.23
C GLY A 57 -0.66 31.66 -6.34
N GLY A 58 -1.94 31.42 -6.03
CA GLY A 58 -2.91 30.79 -6.92
C GLY A 58 -3.48 29.52 -6.28
N SER A 59 -4.77 29.23 -6.50
CA SER A 59 -5.49 28.13 -5.86
C SER A 59 -5.01 26.76 -6.36
N LYS A 60 -3.88 26.27 -5.83
CA LYS A 60 -3.30 24.98 -6.22
C LYS A 60 -3.95 23.86 -5.42
N LYS A 61 -4.68 22.99 -6.12
CA LYS A 61 -5.29 21.79 -5.54
C LYS A 61 -4.27 20.65 -5.50
N VAL A 62 -4.02 20.12 -4.31
CA VAL A 62 -3.12 18.97 -4.09
C VAL A 62 -3.83 17.86 -3.35
N TYR A 63 -3.47 16.62 -3.67
CA TYR A 63 -3.94 15.43 -3.00
C TYR A 63 -2.87 14.97 -2.02
N LYS A 64 -3.30 14.52 -0.85
CA LYS A 64 -2.44 13.86 0.15
C LYS A 64 -3.16 12.69 0.81
N LEU A 65 -2.39 11.77 1.38
CA LEU A 65 -2.96 10.71 2.21
C LEU A 65 -3.45 11.30 3.53
N SER A 66 -4.61 10.84 4.00
CA SER A 66 -5.00 11.02 5.39
C SER A 66 -4.18 10.12 6.31
N GLU A 67 -4.30 10.24 7.62
CA GLU A 67 -3.71 9.29 8.57
C GLU A 67 -4.08 7.83 8.24
N ARG A 68 -5.36 7.57 7.93
CA ARG A 68 -5.84 6.25 7.50
C ARG A 68 -5.16 5.80 6.20
N GLY A 69 -5.04 6.71 5.23
CA GLY A 69 -4.37 6.45 3.96
C GLY A 69 -2.89 6.14 4.13
N LEU A 70 -2.21 6.86 5.02
CA LEU A 70 -0.81 6.65 5.39
C LEU A 70 -0.63 5.26 6.01
N ILE A 71 -1.47 4.88 6.97
CA ILE A 71 -1.44 3.54 7.58
C ILE A 71 -1.58 2.47 6.50
N HIS A 72 -2.56 2.59 5.60
CA HIS A 72 -2.78 1.63 4.52
C HIS A 72 -1.60 1.55 3.55
N ALA A 73 -1.04 2.70 3.17
CA ALA A 73 0.12 2.78 2.27
C ALA A 73 1.38 2.18 2.91
N SER A 74 1.66 2.53 4.17
CA SER A 74 2.80 2.03 4.94
C SER A 74 2.72 0.53 5.16
N VAL A 75 1.54 0.02 5.53
CA VAL A 75 1.32 -1.43 5.64
C VAL A 75 1.62 -2.12 4.32
N SER A 76 1.10 -1.61 3.19
CA SER A 76 1.37 -2.23 1.89
C SER A 76 2.86 -2.19 1.50
N ALA A 77 3.56 -1.09 1.81
CA ALA A 77 4.98 -0.95 1.53
C ALA A 77 5.83 -1.93 2.36
N ILE A 78 5.60 -1.99 3.68
CA ILE A 78 6.26 -2.94 4.59
C ILE A 78 6.00 -4.37 4.15
N SER A 79 4.74 -4.67 3.82
CA SER A 79 4.32 -5.99 3.37
C SER A 79 5.11 -6.47 2.15
N LYS A 80 5.30 -5.59 1.16
CA LYS A 80 6.06 -5.91 -0.05
C LYS A 80 7.55 -6.01 0.18
N SER A 81 8.10 -5.17 1.06
CA SER A 81 9.52 -5.23 1.46
C SER A 81 9.85 -6.58 2.09
N ILE A 82 9.06 -6.99 3.10
CA ILE A 82 9.28 -8.25 3.80
C ILE A 82 9.09 -9.45 2.85
N ALA A 83 8.06 -9.42 2.00
CA ALA A 83 7.87 -10.47 1.00
C ALA A 83 9.08 -10.59 0.06
N GLY A 84 9.66 -9.46 -0.37
CA GLY A 84 10.88 -9.44 -1.18
C GLY A 84 12.09 -10.03 -0.45
N GLN A 85 12.28 -9.69 0.83
CA GLN A 85 13.36 -10.25 1.64
C GLN A 85 13.24 -11.77 1.82
N ILE A 86 12.03 -12.26 2.08
CA ILE A 86 11.76 -13.70 2.21
C ILE A 86 12.02 -14.40 0.88
N THR A 87 11.52 -13.85 -0.23
CA THR A 87 11.74 -14.41 -1.57
C THR A 87 13.23 -14.57 -1.85
N HIS A 88 14.03 -13.53 -1.58
CA HIS A 88 15.48 -13.56 -1.74
C HIS A 88 16.17 -14.63 -0.86
N VAL A 89 15.74 -14.81 0.39
CA VAL A 89 16.29 -15.85 1.27
C VAL A 89 15.96 -17.25 0.74
N VAL A 90 14.70 -17.45 0.32
CA VAL A 90 14.19 -18.71 -0.24
C VAL A 90 14.95 -19.10 -1.52
N GLU A 91 15.15 -18.14 -2.43
CA GLU A 91 16.00 -18.31 -3.63
C GLU A 91 17.43 -18.70 -3.25
N LYS A 92 18.03 -18.05 -2.25
CA LYS A 92 19.41 -18.31 -1.83
C LYS A 92 19.62 -19.72 -1.26
N ILE A 93 18.60 -20.30 -0.62
CA ILE A 93 18.65 -21.67 -0.09
C ILE A 93 18.26 -22.72 -1.13
N GLY A 94 18.08 -22.34 -2.40
CA GLY A 94 17.79 -23.25 -3.50
C GLY A 94 16.38 -23.82 -3.48
N ARG A 95 15.49 -23.29 -2.62
CA ARG A 95 14.09 -23.69 -2.53
C ARG A 95 13.30 -22.75 -3.44
N THR A 96 12.63 -23.25 -4.46
CA THR A 96 11.80 -22.38 -5.32
C THR A 96 10.42 -22.99 -5.52
N ASP A 97 9.42 -22.36 -4.90
CA ASP A 97 8.39 -21.68 -5.67
C ASP A 97 7.91 -20.41 -4.91
N PRO A 98 8.23 -19.18 -5.39
CA PRO A 98 7.76 -17.92 -4.79
C PRO A 98 6.23 -17.79 -4.71
N SER A 99 5.49 -18.65 -5.41
CA SER A 99 4.03 -18.69 -5.44
C SER A 99 3.40 -19.07 -4.08
N GLU A 100 4.16 -19.69 -3.17
CA GLU A 100 3.66 -20.16 -1.86
C GLU A 100 3.74 -19.10 -0.74
N ILE A 101 4.40 -17.96 -0.98
CA ILE A 101 4.40 -16.80 -0.09
C ILE A 101 3.04 -16.09 -0.21
N ARG A 102 2.09 -16.45 0.65
CA ARG A 102 0.75 -15.85 0.64
C ARG A 102 0.80 -14.41 1.16
N ASN A 103 0.10 -13.52 0.46
CA ASN A 103 0.06 -12.09 0.75
C ASN A 103 -0.29 -11.77 2.22
N TRP A 104 0.22 -10.64 2.70
CA TRP A 104 -0.18 -10.07 3.98
C TRP A 104 -1.69 -9.85 4.06
N THR A 105 -2.31 -10.38 5.11
CA THR A 105 -3.72 -10.15 5.44
C THR A 105 -3.82 -9.09 6.52
N THR A 106 -4.55 -8.01 6.23
CA THR A 106 -4.92 -6.99 7.21
C THR A 106 -6.21 -7.42 7.91
N GLY A 107 -6.10 -7.91 9.14
CA GLY A 107 -7.22 -8.06 10.06
C GLY A 107 -7.42 -6.79 10.88
N ARG A 108 -8.62 -6.61 11.47
CA ARG A 108 -9.06 -5.37 12.17
C ARG A 108 -8.08 -4.77 13.20
N LYS A 109 -7.07 -5.52 13.67
CA LYS A 109 -6.03 -5.05 14.62
C LYS A 109 -4.65 -5.71 14.45
N LYS A 110 -4.44 -6.53 13.42
CA LYS A 110 -3.23 -7.34 13.26
C LYS A 110 -2.85 -7.41 11.78
N LEU A 111 -1.55 -7.30 11.52
CA LEU A 111 -0.98 -7.51 10.20
C LEU A 111 -0.33 -8.90 10.20
N SER A 112 -0.83 -9.84 9.42
CA SER A 112 -0.32 -11.22 9.40
C SER A 112 0.20 -11.60 8.02
N LEU A 113 1.39 -12.18 7.97
CA LEU A 113 1.95 -12.86 6.82
C LEU A 113 1.89 -14.37 7.06
N GLU A 114 1.38 -15.12 6.10
CA GLU A 114 1.45 -16.59 6.10
C GLU A 114 2.32 -17.02 4.94
N ILE A 115 3.34 -17.81 5.23
CA ILE A 115 4.22 -18.45 4.26
C ILE A 115 3.95 -19.94 4.40
N GLU A 116 3.53 -20.57 3.31
CA GLU A 116 3.47 -22.02 3.23
C GLU A 116 4.77 -22.43 2.52
N ASP A 117 5.51 -23.35 3.11
CA ASP A 117 6.69 -23.97 2.50
C ASP A 117 6.56 -25.48 2.74
N PRO A 118 6.80 -26.34 1.74
CA PRO A 118 6.51 -27.77 1.86
C PRO A 118 7.48 -28.48 2.81
N GLU A 119 8.67 -27.90 3.03
CA GLU A 119 9.72 -28.46 3.89
C GLU A 119 9.79 -27.81 5.29
N LEU A 120 9.46 -26.51 5.40
CA LEU A 120 9.45 -25.76 6.67
C LEU A 120 8.07 -25.75 7.34
N GLY A 121 7.04 -26.18 6.62
CA GLY A 121 5.66 -26.08 7.06
C GLY A 121 5.14 -24.64 7.07
N LYS A 122 3.98 -24.44 7.69
CA LYS A 122 3.29 -23.15 7.68
C LYS A 122 3.90 -22.17 8.69
N MET A 123 4.59 -21.14 8.21
CA MET A 123 5.10 -20.04 9.04
C MET A 123 4.12 -18.86 9.06
N LYS A 124 3.81 -18.35 10.26
CA LYS A 124 2.90 -17.20 10.45
C LYS A 124 3.60 -16.08 11.20
N LEU A 125 3.87 -14.97 10.50
CA LEU A 125 4.43 -13.76 11.09
C LEU A 125 3.29 -12.79 11.40
N THR A 126 3.08 -12.46 12.67
CA THR A 126 2.00 -11.55 13.07
C THR A 126 2.58 -10.30 13.72
N LEU A 127 2.35 -9.15 13.09
CA LEU A 127 2.61 -7.86 13.71
C LEU A 127 1.42 -7.49 14.62
N HIS A 128 1.71 -7.42 15.91
CA HIS A 128 0.78 -6.91 16.91
C HIS A 128 0.90 -5.39 16.97
N ARG A 129 -0.23 -4.70 17.02
CA ARG A 129 -0.22 -3.31 17.48
C ARG A 129 0.17 -3.36 18.96
N GLY A 130 1.41 -2.96 19.28
CA GLY A 130 1.88 -2.95 20.66
C GLY A 130 0.87 -2.23 21.54
N LYS A 131 0.53 -2.83 22.69
CA LYS A 131 -0.04 -2.02 23.78
C LYS A 131 1.08 -1.07 24.18
N ARG A 132 0.81 0.24 24.30
CA ARG A 132 1.67 1.14 25.06
C ARG A 132 1.88 0.47 26.42
N THR A 133 3.07 -0.01 26.68
CA THR A 133 3.58 -0.14 28.04
C THR A 133 3.97 1.28 28.41
N ASP A 134 3.07 1.96 29.12
CA ASP A 134 3.44 3.12 29.93
C ASP A 134 4.36 2.63 31.07
#